data_AF-A0A2N6SDB3-F1
#
_entry.id   AF-A0A2N6SDB3-F1
#
_cell.length_a   1.000
_cell.length_b   1.000
_cell.length_c   1.000
_cell.angle_alpha   90.00
_cell.angle_beta   90.00
_cell.angle_gamma   90.00
#
_symmetry.space_group_name_H-M   'P 1'
#
loop_
_entity.id
_entity.type
_entity.pdbx_description
1 polymer ?
#
loop_
_entity_poly.entity_id
_entity_poly.type
_entity_poly.pdbx_seq_one_letter_code
_entity_poly.pdbx_strand_id
1 'polypeptide(L)'
;ISKLATKKSVEDVEAKVTQLENRPVTSSYDDSEIKRKIKELEDSPTTANIDTSNFVTNTQLEDKHYLTEHQPLTNYVTKNELKEEVKAISGSQPTVDTSNFATKEQLRKAFLDDEEREKYAKKSELPQPYNDTDIKSRLSTLENKPSGSGSELRGHGFPTGKDAPIGTTYIDEDVTNGALKWIKTKTGWKVIEGDTGWVDIVTSYMFTGSKIQLRRINNIVHVKVTNGTTEGLIRFNNLYDANTTTRYLKVFNGMASFGWRPTTPQVQIIFPEVTQGGDDYTYNTSTPQQYIRFRTDITGLKIELFLEEFAVTNNGLGVYINSFSYLTDDDWAIFITTIS
;
A
#
# COMPACT_ATOMS: atom_id res chain seq x y z
N ILE A 1 -9.65 -11.97 -83.34
CA ILE A 1 -10.51 -12.54 -82.27
C ILE A 1 -9.85 -13.87 -81.85
N SER A 2 -9.08 -13.91 -80.77
CA SER A 2 -8.15 -15.02 -80.44
C SER A 2 -8.37 -15.64 -79.05
N LYS A 3 -9.57 -15.47 -78.46
CA LYS A 3 -9.92 -16.03 -77.14
C LYS A 3 -11.28 -16.73 -77.17
N LEU A 4 -11.57 -17.46 -78.24
CA LEU A 4 -12.80 -18.25 -78.33
C LEU A 4 -12.55 -19.61 -77.70
N ALA A 5 -13.45 -20.03 -76.82
CA ALA A 5 -13.41 -21.35 -76.19
C ALA A 5 -13.36 -22.44 -77.26
N THR A 6 -12.54 -23.47 -77.04
CA THR A 6 -12.53 -24.63 -77.93
C THR A 6 -13.80 -25.45 -77.70
N LYS A 7 -14.30 -26.11 -78.73
CA LYS A 7 -15.48 -27.00 -78.62
C LYS A 7 -15.35 -27.98 -77.45
N LYS A 8 -14.14 -28.52 -77.26
CA LYS A 8 -13.80 -29.39 -76.12
C LYS A 8 -13.98 -28.72 -74.75
N SER A 9 -13.53 -27.47 -74.59
CA SER A 9 -13.72 -26.74 -73.33
C SER A 9 -15.19 -26.42 -73.02
N VAL A 10 -16.04 -26.32 -74.05
CA VAL A 10 -17.48 -26.15 -73.87
C VAL A 10 -18.13 -27.48 -73.46
N GLU A 11 -17.77 -28.57 -74.14
CA GLU A 11 -18.25 -29.93 -73.81
C GLU A 11 -17.83 -30.36 -72.38
N ASP A 12 -16.61 -30.02 -71.95
CA ASP A 12 -16.12 -30.32 -70.59
C ASP A 12 -16.89 -29.54 -69.50
N VAL A 13 -17.29 -28.30 -69.80
CA VAL A 13 -18.12 -27.48 -68.89
C VAL A 13 -19.53 -28.05 -68.83
N GLU A 14 -20.10 -28.41 -69.98
CA GLU A 14 -21.43 -29.01 -70.07
C GLU A 14 -21.49 -30.32 -69.27
N ALA A 15 -20.51 -31.20 -69.43
CA ALA A 15 -20.42 -32.44 -68.66
C ALA A 15 -20.33 -32.20 -67.13
N LYS A 16 -19.58 -31.18 -66.68
CA LYS A 16 -19.49 -30.82 -65.26
C LYS A 16 -20.78 -30.24 -64.72
N VAL A 17 -21.46 -29.40 -65.50
CA VAL A 17 -22.76 -28.83 -65.13
C VAL A 17 -23.79 -29.95 -65.00
N THR A 18 -23.87 -30.86 -65.98
CA THR A 18 -24.75 -32.04 -65.91
C THR A 18 -24.43 -32.94 -64.71
N GLN A 19 -23.15 -33.09 -64.35
CA GLN A 19 -22.76 -33.80 -63.12
C GLN A 19 -23.22 -33.08 -61.85
N LEU A 20 -23.13 -31.75 -61.80
CA LEU A 20 -23.58 -30.95 -60.65
C LEU A 20 -25.10 -30.93 -60.51
N GLU A 21 -25.83 -30.90 -61.62
CA GLU A 21 -27.29 -30.95 -61.66
C GLU A 21 -27.83 -32.33 -61.28
N ASN A 22 -27.15 -33.40 -61.70
CA ASN A 22 -27.53 -34.78 -61.38
C ASN A 22 -26.95 -35.29 -60.06
N ARG A 23 -26.16 -34.48 -59.34
CA ARG A 23 -25.75 -34.84 -57.98
C ARG A 23 -27.02 -34.92 -57.14
N PRO A 24 -27.37 -36.09 -56.59
CA PRO A 24 -28.53 -36.20 -55.73
C PRO A 24 -28.36 -35.20 -54.58
N VAL A 25 -29.41 -34.43 -54.29
CA VAL A 25 -29.48 -33.52 -53.14
C VAL A 25 -29.62 -34.37 -51.85
N THR A 26 -28.69 -35.29 -51.62
CA THR A 26 -28.61 -36.07 -50.38
C THR A 26 -27.81 -35.26 -49.37
N SER A 27 -28.50 -34.27 -48.82
CA SER A 27 -28.30 -33.60 -47.53
C SER A 27 -28.67 -32.12 -47.68
N SER A 28 -29.97 -31.85 -47.81
CA SER A 28 -30.49 -30.76 -46.98
C SER A 28 -30.08 -31.11 -45.56
N TYR A 29 -29.13 -30.37 -45.00
CA TYR A 29 -28.63 -30.60 -43.65
C TYR A 29 -29.82 -30.47 -42.68
N ASP A 30 -30.31 -31.61 -42.18
CA ASP A 30 -31.39 -31.65 -41.20
C ASP A 30 -30.81 -31.36 -39.81
N ASP A 31 -30.98 -30.11 -39.38
CA ASP A 31 -30.48 -29.61 -38.10
C ASP A 31 -31.46 -29.83 -36.93
N SER A 32 -32.57 -30.54 -37.17
CA SER A 32 -33.64 -30.75 -36.19
C SER A 32 -33.15 -31.45 -34.92
N GLU A 33 -32.28 -32.47 -35.05
CA GLU A 33 -31.72 -33.19 -33.90
C GLU A 33 -30.78 -32.34 -33.05
N ILE A 34 -30.00 -31.46 -33.69
CA ILE A 34 -29.08 -30.56 -32.98
C ILE A 34 -29.87 -29.48 -32.25
N LYS A 35 -30.90 -28.91 -32.89
CA LYS A 35 -31.82 -27.95 -32.27
C LYS A 35 -32.55 -28.57 -31.07
N ARG A 36 -33.01 -29.82 -31.18
CA ARG A 36 -33.65 -30.55 -30.07
C ARG A 36 -32.72 -30.69 -28.87
N LYS A 37 -31.46 -31.12 -29.10
CA LYS A 37 -30.47 -31.29 -28.02
C LYS A 37 -30.08 -29.97 -27.35
N ILE A 38 -29.97 -28.89 -28.10
CA ILE A 38 -29.69 -27.55 -27.54
C ILE A 38 -30.84 -27.13 -26.63
N LYS A 39 -32.08 -27.28 -27.09
CA LYS A 39 -33.26 -26.95 -26.29
C LYS A 39 -33.36 -27.80 -25.01
N GLU A 40 -33.10 -29.10 -25.09
CA GLU A 40 -33.08 -29.97 -23.90
C GLU A 40 -32.01 -29.57 -22.89
N LEU A 41 -30.87 -29.04 -23.33
CA LEU A 41 -29.82 -28.52 -22.44
C LEU A 41 -30.17 -27.15 -21.83
N GLU A 42 -30.84 -26.29 -22.58
CA GLU A 42 -31.34 -25.00 -22.08
C GLU A 42 -32.48 -25.17 -21.07
N ASP A 43 -33.37 -26.13 -21.32
CA ASP A 43 -34.51 -26.46 -20.44
C ASP A 43 -34.08 -27.30 -19.21
N SER A 44 -32.84 -27.82 -19.20
CA SER A 44 -32.32 -28.58 -18.07
C SER A 44 -31.99 -27.63 -16.90
N PRO A 45 -32.58 -27.82 -15.70
CA PRO A 45 -32.32 -26.94 -14.56
C PRO A 45 -30.85 -27.01 -14.15
N THR A 46 -30.11 -25.91 -14.31
CA THR A 46 -28.65 -25.86 -14.08
C THR A 46 -28.22 -25.73 -12.62
N THR A 47 -29.14 -25.73 -11.66
CA THR A 47 -28.82 -25.86 -10.24
C THR A 47 -30.00 -26.46 -9.49
N ALA A 48 -29.77 -27.51 -8.70
CA ALA A 48 -30.69 -27.85 -7.63
C ALA A 48 -30.72 -26.65 -6.68
N ASN A 49 -31.88 -26.05 -6.48
CA ASN A 49 -32.10 -25.00 -5.48
C ASN A 49 -31.99 -25.62 -4.08
N ILE A 50 -30.77 -25.79 -3.58
CA ILE A 50 -30.51 -26.32 -2.23
C ILE A 50 -30.60 -25.14 -1.26
N ASP A 51 -31.53 -25.19 -0.32
CA ASP A 51 -31.63 -24.21 0.76
C ASP A 51 -30.44 -24.34 1.72
N THR A 52 -29.55 -23.37 1.69
CA THR A 52 -28.34 -23.34 2.52
C THR A 52 -28.48 -22.50 3.79
N SER A 53 -29.68 -22.03 4.12
CA SER A 53 -29.92 -21.11 5.25
C SER A 53 -29.56 -21.68 6.63
N ASN A 54 -29.59 -23.01 6.77
CA ASN A 54 -29.26 -23.70 8.03
C ASN A 54 -27.80 -24.19 8.11
N PHE A 55 -26.97 -23.94 7.10
CA PHE A 55 -25.55 -24.30 7.16
C PHE A 55 -24.74 -23.20 7.85
N VAL A 56 -23.89 -23.60 8.79
CA VAL A 56 -22.88 -22.71 9.38
C VAL A 56 -21.80 -22.45 8.35
N THR A 57 -21.48 -21.18 8.10
CA THR A 57 -20.37 -20.79 7.21
C THR A 57 -19.03 -20.77 7.95
N ASN A 58 -17.93 -20.91 7.21
CA ASN A 58 -16.59 -20.78 7.80
C ASN A 58 -16.39 -19.41 8.46
N THR A 59 -16.93 -18.34 7.87
CA THR A 59 -16.91 -16.99 8.44
C THR A 59 -17.67 -16.92 9.77
N GLN A 60 -18.86 -17.54 9.86
CA GLN A 60 -19.62 -17.60 11.12
C GLN A 60 -18.90 -18.40 12.21
N LEU A 61 -18.07 -19.38 11.82
CA LEU A 61 -17.27 -20.18 12.73
C LEU A 61 -16.06 -19.37 13.26
N GLU A 62 -15.40 -18.62 12.38
CA GLU A 62 -14.27 -17.73 12.71
C GLU A 62 -14.71 -16.55 13.60
N ASP A 63 -15.83 -15.90 13.27
CA ASP A 63 -16.36 -14.74 14.01
C ASP A 63 -16.81 -15.10 15.45
N LYS A 64 -17.26 -16.34 15.67
CA LYS A 64 -17.72 -16.80 16.99
C LYS A 64 -16.60 -17.32 17.89
N HIS A 65 -15.35 -17.34 17.40
CA HIS A 65 -14.15 -17.77 18.13
C HIS A 65 -14.32 -19.12 18.85
N TYR A 66 -15.02 -20.08 18.22
CA TYR A 66 -15.12 -21.42 18.78
C TYR A 66 -13.75 -22.12 18.81
N LEU A 67 -13.55 -22.99 19.80
CA LEU A 67 -12.34 -23.81 19.88
C LEU A 67 -12.27 -24.71 18.64
N THR A 68 -11.25 -24.50 17.81
CA THR A 68 -10.98 -25.28 16.60
C THR A 68 -10.30 -26.61 16.91
N GLU A 69 -9.73 -26.75 18.11
CA GLU A 69 -9.03 -27.95 18.57
C GLU A 69 -9.35 -28.25 20.05
N HIS A 70 -9.35 -29.53 20.42
CA HIS A 70 -9.57 -29.98 21.80
C HIS A 70 -8.42 -29.54 22.71
N GLN A 71 -8.74 -28.76 23.74
CA GLN A 71 -7.79 -28.33 24.77
C GLN A 71 -7.90 -29.23 26.01
N PRO A 72 -6.83 -29.95 26.41
CA PRO A 72 -6.87 -30.80 27.59
C PRO A 72 -6.95 -29.97 28.88
N LEU A 73 -7.80 -30.39 29.81
CA LEU A 73 -7.98 -29.73 31.11
C LEU A 73 -7.01 -30.25 32.20
N THR A 74 -5.89 -30.88 31.82
CA THR A 74 -4.98 -31.58 32.74
C THR A 74 -4.35 -30.69 33.82
N ASN A 75 -4.31 -29.37 33.59
CA ASN A 75 -3.76 -28.39 34.54
C ASN A 75 -4.85 -27.59 35.28
N TYR A 76 -6.13 -27.96 35.13
CA TYR A 76 -7.23 -27.33 35.84
C TYR A 76 -7.64 -28.20 37.02
N VAL A 77 -7.65 -27.60 38.20
CA VAL A 77 -8.21 -28.22 39.41
C VAL A 77 -9.68 -27.87 39.55
N THR A 78 -10.48 -28.82 40.02
CA THR A 78 -11.87 -28.55 40.36
C THR A 78 -11.96 -27.72 41.63
N LYS A 79 -13.06 -26.98 41.79
CA LYS A 79 -13.33 -26.18 42.99
C LYS A 79 -13.34 -27.02 44.28
N ASN A 80 -13.68 -28.30 44.19
CA ASN A 80 -13.72 -29.21 45.33
C ASN A 80 -12.31 -29.66 45.75
N GLU A 81 -11.44 -30.00 44.79
CA GLU A 81 -10.04 -30.37 45.08
C GLU A 81 -9.28 -29.24 45.76
N LEU A 82 -9.42 -28.00 45.27
CA LEU A 82 -8.81 -26.83 45.89
C LEU A 82 -9.30 -26.60 47.33
N LYS A 83 -10.58 -26.88 47.60
CA LYS A 83 -11.18 -26.67 48.93
C LYS A 83 -10.63 -27.65 49.97
N GLU A 84 -10.37 -28.90 49.59
CA GLU A 84 -9.78 -29.90 50.48
C GLU A 84 -8.29 -29.61 50.76
N GLU A 85 -7.53 -29.18 49.75
CA GLU A 85 -6.13 -28.71 49.88
C GLU A 85 -6.00 -27.53 50.85
N VAL A 86 -6.83 -26.49 50.69
CA VAL A 86 -6.83 -25.32 51.58
C VAL A 86 -7.19 -25.71 53.01
N LYS A 87 -8.10 -26.67 53.19
CA LYS A 87 -8.48 -27.19 54.52
C LYS A 87 -7.32 -27.92 55.18
N ALA A 88 -6.56 -28.72 54.44
CA ALA A 88 -5.37 -29.41 54.92
C ALA A 88 -4.24 -28.44 55.33
N ILE A 89 -4.05 -27.35 54.59
CA ILE A 89 -3.05 -26.32 54.90
C ILE A 89 -3.49 -25.47 56.10
N SER A 90 -4.79 -25.16 56.21
CA SER A 90 -5.31 -24.36 57.34
C SER A 90 -5.16 -25.03 58.71
N GLY A 91 -5.07 -26.37 58.75
CA GLY A 91 -4.80 -27.13 59.96
C GLY A 91 -3.32 -27.23 60.34
N SER A 92 -2.40 -26.81 59.46
CA SER A 92 -0.94 -26.98 59.61
C SER A 92 -0.26 -25.68 60.05
N GLN A 93 -0.83 -24.98 61.01
CA GLN A 93 -0.19 -23.77 61.55
C GLN A 93 1.11 -24.20 62.27
N PRO A 94 2.31 -23.78 61.81
CA PRO A 94 3.55 -24.16 62.48
C PRO A 94 3.51 -23.61 63.91
N THR A 95 3.57 -24.50 64.89
CA THR A 95 3.74 -24.14 66.30
C THR A 95 5.15 -23.58 66.45
N VAL A 96 5.28 -22.24 66.38
CA VAL A 96 6.55 -21.55 66.59
C VAL A 96 6.89 -21.64 68.08
N ASP A 97 8.00 -22.29 68.40
CA ASP A 97 8.53 -22.33 69.75
C ASP A 97 8.99 -20.92 70.16
N THR A 98 8.25 -20.32 71.09
CA THR A 98 8.49 -18.96 71.60
C THR A 98 9.37 -18.95 72.85
N SER A 99 9.87 -20.10 73.29
CA SER A 99 10.62 -20.25 74.53
C SER A 99 11.90 -19.40 74.58
N ASN A 100 12.48 -19.09 73.42
CA ASN A 100 13.68 -18.26 73.29
C ASN A 100 13.41 -16.80 72.86
N PHE A 101 12.15 -16.37 72.81
CA PHE A 101 11.85 -14.97 72.50
C PHE A 101 12.11 -14.07 73.71
N ALA A 102 12.92 -13.04 73.51
CA ALA A 102 13.12 -12.00 74.50
C ALA A 102 11.81 -11.22 74.74
N THR A 103 11.46 -11.04 76.00
CA THR A 103 10.32 -10.20 76.40
C THR A 103 10.62 -8.72 76.15
N LYS A 104 9.56 -7.91 75.98
CA LYS A 104 9.70 -6.45 75.80
C LYS A 104 10.54 -5.82 76.94
N GLU A 105 10.42 -6.35 78.15
CA GLU A 105 11.15 -5.85 79.31
C GLU A 105 12.63 -6.28 79.31
N GLN A 106 12.94 -7.49 78.84
CA GLN A 106 14.32 -7.94 78.65
C GLN A 106 15.05 -7.12 77.58
N LEU A 107 14.36 -6.80 76.48
CA LEU A 107 14.90 -5.88 75.46
C LEU A 107 15.08 -4.47 76.02
N ARG A 108 14.16 -4.00 76.87
CA ARG A 108 14.27 -2.68 77.50
C ARG A 108 15.53 -2.59 78.37
N LYS A 109 15.80 -3.57 79.24
CA LYS A 109 17.04 -3.59 80.03
C LYS A 109 18.31 -3.68 79.17
N ALA A 110 18.33 -4.56 78.17
CA ALA A 110 19.52 -4.76 77.35
C ALA A 110 19.90 -3.56 76.46
N PHE A 111 18.94 -2.69 76.09
CA PHE A 111 19.17 -1.60 75.13
C PHE A 111 18.87 -0.18 75.67
N LEU A 112 18.24 -0.05 76.84
CA LEU A 112 17.80 1.22 77.41
C LEU A 112 18.27 1.48 78.85
N ASP A 113 19.04 0.57 79.48
CA ASP A 113 19.71 0.91 80.74
C ASP A 113 20.75 2.01 80.45
N ASP A 114 20.53 3.18 81.06
CA ASP A 114 21.26 4.44 80.78
C ASP A 114 22.77 4.35 81.03
N GLU A 115 23.22 3.35 81.77
CA GLU A 115 24.60 3.17 82.24
C GLU A 115 25.58 2.80 81.10
N GLU A 116 25.11 2.22 79.98
CA GLU A 116 25.96 1.92 78.81
C GLU A 116 25.77 2.87 77.62
N ARG A 117 24.83 3.83 77.70
CA ARG A 117 24.63 4.83 76.64
C ARG A 117 25.81 5.78 76.45
N GLU A 118 26.69 5.89 77.45
CA GLU A 118 27.96 6.65 77.36
C GLU A 118 28.97 6.03 76.37
N LYS A 119 28.87 4.72 76.07
CA LYS A 119 29.78 4.05 75.11
C LYS A 119 29.38 4.27 73.64
N TYR A 120 28.18 4.80 73.39
CA TYR A 120 27.65 5.01 72.04
C TYR A 120 27.50 6.51 71.76
N ALA A 121 28.00 6.96 70.61
CA ALA A 121 27.86 8.35 70.19
C ALA A 121 26.38 8.76 70.16
N LYS A 122 26.04 9.87 70.84
CA LYS A 122 24.68 10.42 70.78
C LYS A 122 24.40 10.90 69.36
N LYS A 123 23.14 10.86 68.92
CA LYS A 123 22.75 11.35 67.57
C LYS A 123 23.18 12.81 67.32
N SER A 124 23.33 13.59 68.38
CA SER A 124 23.85 14.97 68.38
C SER A 124 25.37 15.08 68.20
N GLU A 125 26.12 14.01 68.46
CA GLU A 125 27.59 13.93 68.37
C GLU A 125 28.06 13.28 67.07
N LEU A 126 27.13 12.72 66.27
CA LEU A 126 27.41 12.28 64.92
C LEU A 126 27.75 13.52 64.06
N PRO A 127 28.77 13.45 63.17
CA PRO A 127 29.06 14.53 62.24
C PRO A 127 27.79 14.89 61.46
N GLN A 128 27.66 16.19 61.14
CA GLN A 128 26.53 16.73 60.38
C GLN A 128 26.15 15.77 59.24
N PRO A 129 24.84 15.49 59.05
CA PRO A 129 24.39 14.59 58.00
C PRO A 129 25.01 15.00 56.67
N TYR A 130 25.43 14.01 55.88
CA TYR A 130 26.13 14.23 54.62
C TYR A 130 25.47 15.33 53.80
N ASN A 131 26.23 16.38 53.48
CA ASN A 131 25.73 17.50 52.69
C ASN A 131 25.55 17.06 51.24
N ASP A 132 24.32 16.71 50.90
CA ASP A 132 23.92 16.22 49.57
C ASP A 132 23.69 17.34 48.55
N THR A 133 23.98 18.60 48.88
CA THR A 133 23.76 19.76 48.00
C THR A 133 24.51 19.63 46.68
N ASP A 134 25.76 19.18 46.69
CA ASP A 134 26.56 18.97 45.47
C ASP A 134 25.96 17.86 44.59
N ILE A 135 25.64 16.72 45.20
CA ILE A 135 25.06 15.58 44.49
C ILE A 135 23.69 15.94 43.90
N LYS A 136 22.82 16.61 44.66
CA LYS A 136 21.51 17.09 44.16
C LYS A 136 21.66 18.07 43.02
N SER A 137 22.62 19.00 43.11
CA SER A 137 22.88 19.97 42.04
C SER A 137 23.35 19.27 40.76
N ARG A 138 24.26 18.30 40.89
CA ARG A 138 24.76 17.49 39.77
C ARG A 138 23.67 16.61 39.17
N LEU A 139 22.82 16.00 40.01
CA LEU A 139 21.70 15.19 39.57
C LEU A 139 20.66 16.03 38.82
N SER A 140 20.28 17.18 39.36
CA SER A 140 19.38 18.11 38.68
C SER A 140 19.96 18.61 37.34
N THR A 141 21.27 18.85 37.29
CA THR A 141 21.95 19.20 36.02
C THR A 141 21.92 18.05 35.02
N LEU A 142 22.04 16.80 35.47
CA LEU A 142 21.97 15.61 34.62
C LEU A 142 20.55 15.28 34.16
N GLU A 143 19.55 15.44 35.01
CA GLU A 143 18.12 15.28 34.69
C GLU A 143 17.66 16.33 33.68
N ASN A 144 18.17 17.56 33.80
CA ASN A 144 17.90 18.65 32.87
C ASN A 144 18.87 18.70 31.67
N LYS A 145 19.85 17.79 31.62
CA LYS A 145 20.72 17.67 30.46
C LYS A 145 19.86 17.05 29.34
N PRO A 146 19.62 17.75 28.22
CA PRO A 146 18.93 17.14 27.09
C PRO A 146 19.67 15.84 26.74
N SER A 147 18.94 14.73 26.73
CA SER A 147 19.49 13.39 26.51
C SER A 147 20.12 13.28 25.12
N GLY A 148 21.37 13.73 25.01
CA GLY A 148 22.23 13.54 23.85
C GLY A 148 22.77 12.12 23.84
N SER A 149 21.96 11.17 23.37
CA SER A 149 22.40 9.92 22.70
C SER A 149 21.27 9.07 22.12
N GLY A 150 20.03 9.56 22.11
CA GLY A 150 19.06 9.17 21.10
C GLY A 150 19.03 10.25 20.04
N SER A 151 19.96 10.25 19.09
CA SER A 151 19.87 11.12 17.90
C SER A 151 18.58 10.87 17.11
N GLU A 152 17.84 9.81 17.45
CA GLU A 152 16.66 9.31 16.78
C GLU A 152 15.49 9.20 17.78
N LEU A 153 14.45 9.96 17.52
CA LEU A 153 13.13 9.85 18.14
C LEU A 153 12.27 8.85 17.36
N ARG A 154 11.25 8.28 18.00
CA ARG A 154 10.27 7.39 17.38
C ARG A 154 8.86 7.80 17.77
N GLY A 155 7.88 7.46 16.94
CA GLY A 155 6.47 7.61 17.30
C GLY A 155 5.52 7.37 16.13
N HIS A 156 4.25 7.59 16.43
CA HIS A 156 3.14 7.40 15.50
C HIS A 156 2.81 8.71 14.77
N GLY A 157 2.90 8.69 13.46
CA GLY A 157 2.59 9.83 12.60
C GLY A 157 3.64 10.92 12.51
N PHE A 158 3.27 11.98 11.80
CA PHE A 158 4.13 13.13 11.51
C PHE A 158 4.70 13.78 12.79
N PRO A 159 6.00 14.14 12.82
CA PRO A 159 6.60 14.82 13.98
C PRO A 159 6.26 16.31 14.06
N THR A 160 5.26 16.79 13.30
CA THR A 160 4.83 18.20 13.31
C THR A 160 4.43 18.62 14.72
N GLY A 161 5.07 19.67 15.24
CA GLY A 161 4.88 20.16 16.61
C GLY A 161 5.82 19.56 17.66
N LYS A 162 6.59 18.51 17.33
CA LYS A 162 7.65 18.01 18.22
C LYS A 162 8.84 18.97 18.17
N ASP A 163 9.17 19.51 19.34
CA ASP A 163 10.40 20.28 19.51
C ASP A 163 11.58 19.34 19.76
N ALA A 164 12.68 19.60 19.07
CA ALA A 164 13.88 18.77 19.10
C ALA A 164 15.07 19.60 18.61
N PRO A 165 16.30 19.30 19.07
CA PRO A 165 17.51 19.90 18.53
C PRO A 165 17.64 19.66 17.02
N ILE A 166 18.20 20.64 16.28
CA ILE A 166 18.55 20.47 14.86
C ILE A 166 19.50 19.27 14.71
N GLY A 167 19.24 18.43 13.71
CA GLY A 167 19.97 17.18 13.45
C GLY A 167 19.35 15.95 14.11
N THR A 168 18.37 16.12 15.00
CA THR A 168 17.59 15.00 15.53
C THR A 168 16.82 14.32 14.40
N THR A 169 16.91 13.01 14.28
CA THR A 169 16.09 12.21 13.37
C THR A 169 14.83 11.73 14.06
N TYR A 170 13.78 11.45 13.29
CA TYR A 170 12.53 10.89 13.78
C TYR A 170 12.06 9.78 12.85
N ILE A 171 11.63 8.65 13.41
CA ILE A 171 10.99 7.55 12.68
C ILE A 171 9.48 7.60 12.94
N ASP A 172 8.69 7.68 11.88
CA ASP A 172 7.26 7.44 11.89
C ASP A 172 7.03 5.92 11.75
N GLU A 173 6.56 5.28 12.82
CA GLU A 173 6.30 3.84 12.84
C GLU A 173 5.05 3.44 12.04
N ASP A 174 4.17 4.40 11.72
CA ASP A 174 2.96 4.17 10.95
C ASP A 174 3.16 4.44 9.44
N VAL A 175 4.23 5.15 9.08
CA VAL A 175 4.54 5.55 7.69
C VAL A 175 3.34 6.28 7.05
N THR A 176 2.76 7.25 7.78
CA THR A 176 1.39 7.80 7.58
C THR A 176 1.13 8.34 6.17
N ASN A 177 2.15 8.79 5.45
CA ASN A 177 2.09 9.25 4.07
C ASN A 177 3.29 8.76 3.23
N GLY A 178 3.81 7.58 3.57
CA GLY A 178 5.04 7.08 2.96
C GLY A 178 6.33 7.65 3.57
N ALA A 179 6.28 8.70 4.38
CA ALA A 179 7.48 9.23 5.02
C ALA A 179 7.88 8.37 6.23
N LEU A 180 9.00 7.66 6.12
CA LEU A 180 9.52 6.81 7.20
C LEU A 180 10.40 7.62 8.16
N LYS A 181 11.37 8.37 7.62
CA LYS A 181 12.39 9.03 8.43
C LYS A 181 12.49 10.52 8.12
N TRP A 182 12.57 11.29 9.18
CA TRP A 182 12.67 12.75 9.16
C TRP A 182 13.95 13.22 9.85
N ILE A 183 14.41 14.42 9.51
CA ILE A 183 15.46 15.15 10.21
C ILE A 183 14.97 16.54 10.60
N LYS A 184 15.23 16.95 11.84
CA LYS A 184 14.95 18.30 12.32
C LYS A 184 15.97 19.27 11.72
N THR A 185 15.49 20.23 10.96
CA THR A 185 16.28 21.32 10.36
C THR A 185 15.94 22.66 11.02
N LYS A 186 16.61 23.74 10.58
CA LYS A 186 16.30 25.11 11.02
C LYS A 186 14.88 25.55 10.65
N THR A 187 14.33 25.05 9.54
CA THR A 187 13.02 25.47 9.01
C THR A 187 11.89 24.52 9.41
N GLY A 188 12.19 23.37 9.99
CA GLY A 188 11.21 22.35 10.36
C GLY A 188 11.72 20.93 10.18
N TRP A 189 10.81 19.96 10.24
CA TRP A 189 11.12 18.56 9.94
C TRP A 189 11.14 18.33 8.43
N LYS A 190 12.19 17.68 7.93
CA LYS A 190 12.33 17.31 6.50
C LYS A 190 12.43 15.79 6.37
N VAL A 191 11.72 15.20 5.41
CA VAL A 191 11.85 13.76 5.11
C VAL A 191 13.20 13.50 4.46
N ILE A 192 13.87 12.44 4.93
CA ILE A 192 15.13 11.94 4.38
C ILE A 192 15.01 10.50 3.89
N GLU A 193 14.00 9.76 4.35
CA GLU A 193 13.69 8.42 3.87
C GLU A 193 12.18 8.22 3.79
N GLY A 194 11.71 7.70 2.66
CA GLY A 194 10.30 7.39 2.49
C GLY A 194 9.98 6.82 1.11
N ASP A 195 8.76 6.31 1.03
CA ASP A 195 8.15 5.76 -0.17
C ASP A 195 6.65 6.07 -0.17
N THR A 196 6.20 6.94 -1.08
CA THR A 196 4.79 7.35 -1.13
C THR A 196 3.83 6.27 -1.63
N GLY A 197 4.35 5.14 -2.13
CA GLY A 197 3.55 4.19 -2.90
C GLY A 197 3.11 4.79 -4.25
N TRP A 198 2.30 4.03 -5.00
CA TRP A 198 1.77 4.50 -6.28
C TRP A 198 0.54 5.38 -6.07
N VAL A 199 0.62 6.61 -6.55
CA VAL A 199 -0.45 7.61 -6.51
C VAL A 199 -0.97 7.83 -7.92
N ASP A 200 -2.29 7.71 -8.10
CA ASP A 200 -2.95 7.90 -9.39
C ASP A 200 -3.07 9.40 -9.73
N ILE A 201 -2.72 9.74 -10.98
CA ILE A 201 -3.11 11.00 -11.60
C ILE A 201 -4.51 10.81 -12.19
N VAL A 202 -5.47 11.56 -11.66
CA VAL A 202 -6.86 11.56 -12.09
C VAL A 202 -7.09 12.68 -13.09
N THR A 203 -7.58 12.30 -14.25
CA THR A 203 -7.92 13.22 -15.34
C THR A 203 -9.03 12.62 -16.20
N SER A 204 -9.90 13.47 -16.76
CA SER A 204 -10.99 13.06 -17.65
C SER A 204 -10.50 12.61 -19.03
N TYR A 205 -9.23 12.76 -19.35
CA TYR A 205 -8.66 12.38 -20.65
C TYR A 205 -8.15 10.93 -20.70
N MET A 206 -8.29 10.17 -19.61
CA MET A 206 -7.93 8.75 -19.57
C MET A 206 -9.09 7.86 -19.99
N PHE A 207 -8.81 6.90 -20.86
CA PHE A 207 -9.76 5.82 -21.14
C PHE A 207 -9.92 4.95 -19.88
N THR A 208 -11.09 4.34 -19.70
CA THR A 208 -11.36 3.49 -18.53
C THR A 208 -10.30 2.39 -18.40
N GLY A 209 -9.70 2.27 -17.22
CA GLY A 209 -8.61 1.32 -16.93
C GLY A 209 -7.22 1.89 -17.18
N SER A 210 -7.07 2.92 -18.03
CA SER A 210 -5.79 3.61 -18.21
C SER A 210 -5.44 4.51 -17.03
N LYS A 211 -4.17 4.44 -16.61
CA LYS A 211 -3.64 5.18 -15.46
C LYS A 211 -2.25 5.70 -15.74
N ILE A 212 -2.00 6.94 -15.30
CA ILE A 212 -0.66 7.46 -15.04
C ILE A 212 -0.48 7.48 -13.53
N GLN A 213 0.58 6.87 -13.04
CA GLN A 213 0.87 6.76 -11.61
C GLN A 213 2.24 7.34 -11.30
N LEU A 214 2.34 8.03 -10.17
CA LEU A 214 3.60 8.52 -9.62
C LEU A 214 3.95 7.77 -8.33
N ARG A 215 5.23 7.48 -8.12
CA ARG A 215 5.74 6.99 -6.83
C ARG A 215 7.03 7.70 -6.51
N ARG A 216 7.15 8.28 -5.33
CA ARG A 216 8.38 8.92 -4.88
C ARG A 216 9.07 8.02 -3.87
N ILE A 217 10.32 7.69 -4.16
CA ILE A 217 11.22 7.01 -3.23
C ILE A 217 12.38 7.98 -2.98
N ASN A 218 12.48 8.49 -1.76
CA ASN A 218 13.47 9.50 -1.38
C ASN A 218 13.45 10.71 -2.34
N ASN A 219 14.48 10.91 -3.17
CA ASN A 219 14.56 12.03 -4.11
C ASN A 219 14.28 11.64 -5.56
N ILE A 220 13.76 10.43 -5.81
CA ILE A 220 13.43 9.95 -7.15
C ILE A 220 11.92 9.81 -7.26
N VAL A 221 11.34 10.41 -8.30
CA VAL A 221 9.97 10.17 -8.72
C VAL A 221 9.98 9.20 -9.88
N HIS A 222 9.29 8.09 -9.71
CA HIS A 222 8.98 7.11 -10.74
C HIS A 222 7.63 7.44 -11.37
N VAL A 223 7.59 7.42 -12.69
CA VAL A 223 6.36 7.57 -13.48
C VAL A 223 6.08 6.25 -14.16
N LYS A 224 4.89 5.73 -13.92
CA LYS A 224 4.41 4.49 -14.52
C LYS A 224 3.12 4.73 -15.26
N VAL A 225 2.99 4.06 -16.38
CA VAL A 225 1.85 4.18 -17.27
C VAL A 225 1.26 2.79 -17.50
N THR A 226 -0.06 2.63 -17.38
CA THR A 226 -0.72 1.32 -17.55
C THR A 226 -2.09 1.45 -18.20
N ASN A 227 -2.56 0.37 -18.83
CA ASN A 227 -3.94 0.21 -19.31
C ASN A 227 -4.73 -0.79 -18.44
N GLY A 228 -4.48 -0.77 -17.13
CA GLY A 228 -5.13 -1.62 -16.14
C GLY A 228 -4.62 -3.07 -16.08
N THR A 229 -4.15 -3.62 -17.20
CA THR A 229 -3.62 -4.99 -17.30
C THR A 229 -2.16 -5.05 -17.78
N THR A 230 -1.75 -4.09 -18.60
CA THR A 230 -0.40 -4.04 -19.20
C THR A 230 0.30 -2.74 -18.84
N GLU A 231 1.53 -2.83 -18.35
CA GLU A 231 2.42 -1.67 -18.16
C GLU A 231 2.96 -1.20 -19.50
N GLY A 232 3.15 0.10 -19.62
CA GLY A 232 3.69 0.73 -20.79
C GLY A 232 2.69 0.93 -21.91
N LEU A 233 1.41 0.61 -21.71
CA LEU A 233 0.34 0.95 -22.63
C LEU A 233 -0.62 1.95 -21.99
N ILE A 234 -1.03 2.99 -22.72
CA ILE A 234 -2.04 3.95 -22.27
C ILE A 234 -3.02 4.26 -23.39
N ARG A 235 -4.29 4.38 -23.02
CA ARG A 235 -5.34 4.86 -23.91
C ARG A 235 -5.89 6.18 -23.42
N PHE A 236 -6.01 7.13 -24.34
CA PHE A 236 -6.60 8.43 -24.09
C PHE A 236 -8.02 8.50 -24.62
N ASN A 237 -8.87 9.25 -23.93
CA ASN A 237 -10.23 9.56 -24.33
C ASN A 237 -10.43 11.08 -24.38
N ASN A 238 -11.55 11.54 -24.95
CA ASN A 238 -11.91 12.95 -25.02
C ASN A 238 -10.84 13.80 -25.74
N LEU A 239 -10.29 13.26 -26.83
CA LEU A 239 -9.23 13.91 -27.60
C LEU A 239 -9.76 15.10 -28.42
N TYR A 240 -11.07 15.31 -28.45
CA TYR A 240 -11.73 16.42 -29.13
C TYR A 240 -11.33 17.80 -28.57
N ASP A 241 -10.84 17.85 -27.33
CA ASP A 241 -10.38 19.08 -26.66
C ASP A 241 -8.95 19.50 -27.06
N ALA A 242 -8.29 18.75 -27.96
CA ALA A 242 -6.97 19.12 -28.45
C ALA A 242 -7.03 20.46 -29.19
N ASN A 243 -6.08 21.36 -28.90
CA ASN A 243 -6.00 22.64 -29.60
C ASN A 243 -5.62 22.40 -31.06
N THR A 244 -6.53 22.72 -31.98
CA THR A 244 -6.34 22.46 -33.42
C THR A 244 -5.21 23.28 -34.06
N THR A 245 -4.81 24.39 -33.44
CA THR A 245 -3.73 25.27 -33.91
C THR A 245 -2.37 24.80 -33.40
N THR A 246 -2.27 24.48 -32.11
CA THR A 246 -0.99 24.09 -31.49
C THR A 246 -0.75 22.59 -31.48
N ARG A 247 -1.78 21.79 -31.79
CA ARG A 247 -1.74 20.32 -31.81
C ARG A 247 -1.47 19.68 -30.44
N TYR A 248 -1.66 20.42 -29.35
CA TYR A 248 -1.52 19.91 -27.97
C TYR A 248 -2.85 19.68 -27.30
N LEU A 249 -2.95 18.54 -26.60
CA LEU A 249 -3.95 18.26 -25.59
C LEU A 249 -3.34 18.39 -24.20
N LYS A 250 -3.97 19.16 -23.31
CA LYS A 250 -3.56 19.29 -21.91
C LYS A 250 -4.20 18.16 -21.10
N VAL A 251 -3.49 17.05 -20.97
CA VAL A 251 -3.95 15.86 -20.25
C VAL A 251 -4.03 16.13 -18.75
N PHE A 252 -3.03 16.82 -18.21
CA PHE A 252 -2.96 17.15 -16.80
C PHE A 252 -2.29 18.50 -16.63
N ASN A 253 -2.90 19.33 -15.80
CA ASN A 253 -2.37 20.65 -15.45
C ASN A 253 -2.72 20.93 -14.00
N GLY A 254 -2.26 20.04 -13.12
CA GLY A 254 -2.46 20.07 -11.69
C GLY A 254 -1.13 19.90 -10.96
N MET A 255 -1.20 19.79 -9.64
CA MET A 255 -0.04 19.73 -8.73
C MET A 255 0.67 21.08 -8.49
N ALA A 256 -0.03 22.00 -7.83
CA ALA A 256 0.66 22.91 -6.90
C ALA A 256 1.30 22.14 -5.70
N SER A 257 1.08 20.83 -5.59
CA SER A 257 1.50 19.98 -4.48
C SER A 257 3.01 19.81 -4.43
N PHE A 258 3.57 20.17 -3.28
CA PHE A 258 4.92 19.82 -2.87
C PHE A 258 5.14 18.31 -2.99
N GLY A 259 6.24 17.93 -3.61
CA GLY A 259 6.85 16.62 -3.48
C GLY A 259 7.10 15.88 -4.78
N TRP A 260 6.71 16.44 -5.91
CA TRP A 260 6.74 15.73 -7.20
C TRP A 260 7.39 16.55 -8.31
N ARG A 261 7.77 17.80 -8.04
CA ARG A 261 8.41 18.67 -9.03
C ARG A 261 9.88 18.27 -9.20
N PRO A 262 10.41 18.17 -10.42
CA PRO A 262 11.79 17.85 -10.63
C PRO A 262 12.71 18.98 -10.17
N THR A 263 13.94 18.63 -9.80
CA THR A 263 14.96 19.57 -9.30
C THR A 263 15.27 20.70 -10.28
N THR A 264 15.22 20.43 -11.58
CA THR A 264 15.38 21.43 -12.64
C THR A 264 14.12 21.41 -13.51
N PRO A 265 13.54 22.58 -13.88
CA PRO A 265 12.48 22.64 -14.86
C PRO A 265 12.92 21.91 -16.12
N GLN A 266 12.21 20.84 -16.43
CA GLN A 266 12.56 20.00 -17.56
C GLN A 266 11.35 19.78 -18.44
N VAL A 267 11.66 19.57 -19.71
CA VAL A 267 10.72 19.12 -20.71
C VAL A 267 11.19 17.73 -21.11
N GLN A 268 10.51 16.70 -20.62
CA GLN A 268 10.77 15.34 -21.04
C GLN A 268 9.78 14.98 -22.14
N ILE A 269 10.32 14.65 -23.31
CA ILE A 269 9.57 14.17 -24.46
C ILE A 269 9.71 12.66 -24.50
N ILE A 270 8.57 11.96 -24.55
CA ILE A 270 8.52 10.51 -24.59
C ILE A 270 7.82 10.09 -25.86
N PHE A 271 8.55 9.31 -26.66
CA PHE A 271 8.08 8.81 -27.93
C PHE A 271 7.39 7.45 -27.76
N PRO A 272 6.35 7.18 -28.56
CA PRO A 272 5.70 5.89 -28.59
C PRO A 272 6.67 4.78 -29.02
N GLU A 273 6.65 3.63 -28.35
CA GLU A 273 7.27 2.41 -28.89
C GLU A 273 6.33 1.76 -29.91
N VAL A 274 6.87 1.30 -31.05
CA VAL A 274 6.07 0.61 -32.07
C VAL A 274 6.05 -0.88 -31.75
N THR A 275 4.87 -1.42 -31.44
CA THR A 275 4.67 -2.87 -31.45
C THR A 275 3.49 -3.18 -32.35
N GLN A 276 3.70 -3.98 -33.40
CA GLN A 276 2.66 -4.38 -34.35
C GLN A 276 1.54 -5.14 -33.61
N GLY A 277 0.33 -4.60 -33.59
CA GLY A 277 -0.83 -5.32 -33.07
C GLY A 277 -2.03 -4.45 -32.70
N GLY A 278 -2.75 -3.92 -33.69
CA GLY A 278 -4.10 -3.37 -33.52
C GLY A 278 -4.40 -2.12 -34.35
N ASP A 279 -5.69 -1.85 -34.56
CA ASP A 279 -6.20 -0.73 -35.39
C ASP A 279 -6.29 0.61 -34.61
N ASP A 280 -6.21 0.57 -33.27
CA ASP A 280 -6.37 1.71 -32.36
C ASP A 280 -5.04 2.35 -31.90
N TYR A 281 -3.90 1.84 -32.36
CA TYR A 281 -2.56 2.24 -31.90
C TYR A 281 -1.80 3.03 -32.96
N THR A 282 -0.99 3.98 -32.51
CA THR A 282 -0.22 4.82 -33.44
C THR A 282 1.02 4.10 -33.96
N TYR A 283 1.11 4.01 -35.29
CA TYR A 283 2.30 3.60 -36.00
C TYR A 283 3.27 4.79 -36.10
N ASN A 284 4.57 4.56 -35.87
CA ASN A 284 5.62 5.58 -36.02
C ASN A 284 5.92 5.86 -37.50
N THR A 285 4.91 6.31 -38.24
CA THR A 285 5.01 6.61 -39.67
C THR A 285 4.58 8.03 -40.02
N SER A 286 4.09 8.83 -39.06
CA SER A 286 3.71 10.24 -39.27
C SER A 286 4.85 11.19 -38.86
N THR A 287 5.01 12.28 -39.61
CA THR A 287 6.06 13.28 -39.40
C THR A 287 5.44 14.68 -39.33
N PRO A 288 5.36 15.33 -38.14
CA PRO A 288 6.03 14.99 -36.87
C PRO A 288 5.44 13.85 -36.01
N GLN A 289 6.35 13.04 -35.45
CA GLN A 289 6.03 11.97 -34.49
C GLN A 289 5.19 12.49 -33.31
N GLN A 290 4.17 11.73 -32.92
CA GLN A 290 3.40 11.96 -31.70
C GLN A 290 4.29 11.70 -30.47
N TYR A 291 4.05 12.43 -29.38
CA TYR A 291 4.79 12.25 -28.13
C TYR A 291 4.01 12.75 -26.93
N ILE A 292 4.36 12.25 -25.74
CA ILE A 292 3.98 12.86 -24.48
C ILE A 292 5.08 13.79 -24.01
N ARG A 293 4.67 14.98 -23.59
CA ARG A 293 5.51 15.97 -22.96
C ARG A 293 5.15 16.06 -21.48
N PHE A 294 6.13 15.75 -20.63
CA PHE A 294 6.12 16.13 -19.23
C PHE A 294 6.86 17.45 -19.10
N ARG A 295 6.17 18.48 -18.64
CA ARG A 295 6.75 19.79 -18.36
C ARG A 295 6.49 20.13 -16.90
N THR A 296 7.50 20.66 -16.24
CA THR A 296 7.35 21.17 -14.87
C THR A 296 7.78 22.61 -14.81
N ASP A 297 7.00 23.45 -14.16
CA ASP A 297 7.35 24.83 -13.86
C ASP A 297 6.89 25.21 -12.45
N ILE A 298 6.99 26.49 -12.08
CA ILE A 298 6.60 27.00 -10.76
C ILE A 298 5.12 26.71 -10.42
N THR A 299 4.28 26.46 -11.42
CA THR A 299 2.84 26.20 -11.26
C THR A 299 2.50 24.72 -11.08
N GLY A 300 3.46 23.80 -11.32
CA GLY A 300 3.27 22.37 -11.08
C GLY A 300 3.72 21.46 -12.21
N LEU A 301 3.24 20.22 -12.17
CA LEU A 301 3.45 19.21 -13.20
C LEU A 301 2.40 19.36 -14.30
N LYS A 302 2.86 19.43 -15.55
CA LYS A 302 2.02 19.49 -16.74
C LYS A 302 2.31 18.28 -17.60
N ILE A 303 1.25 17.57 -17.97
CA ILE A 303 1.31 16.45 -18.92
C ILE A 303 0.52 16.88 -20.14
N GLU A 304 1.20 16.95 -21.27
CA GLU A 304 0.66 17.42 -22.53
C GLU A 304 0.94 16.38 -23.61
N LEU A 305 -0.06 16.06 -24.43
CA LEU A 305 0.06 15.12 -25.54
C LEU A 305 0.10 15.91 -26.85
N PHE A 306 1.06 15.61 -27.73
CA PHE A 306 1.15 16.21 -29.07
C PHE A 306 0.55 15.29 -30.13
N LEU A 307 -0.38 15.81 -30.93
CA LEU A 307 -1.18 15.05 -31.92
C LEU A 307 -1.19 15.75 -33.29
N GLU A 308 -0.56 15.14 -34.28
CA GLU A 308 -0.25 15.79 -35.57
C GLU A 308 -1.48 16.02 -36.48
N GLU A 309 -2.22 14.98 -36.86
CA GLU A 309 -3.28 15.13 -37.89
C GLU A 309 -4.36 14.05 -37.87
N PHE A 310 -4.07 12.84 -37.37
CA PHE A 310 -5.09 11.79 -37.24
C PHE A 310 -6.09 12.15 -36.14
N ALA A 311 -7.24 12.65 -36.58
CA ALA A 311 -8.52 12.43 -35.95
C ALA A 311 -8.56 12.73 -34.44
N VAL A 312 -8.67 14.02 -34.13
CA VAL A 312 -9.51 14.56 -33.04
C VAL A 312 -10.94 13.92 -33.04
N THR A 313 -11.26 13.09 -34.04
CA THR A 313 -12.50 12.32 -34.22
C THR A 313 -12.48 10.90 -33.65
N ASN A 314 -11.34 10.34 -33.19
CA ASN A 314 -11.31 8.98 -32.62
C ASN A 314 -11.12 9.03 -31.08
N ASN A 315 -12.14 8.57 -30.36
CA ASN A 315 -12.06 8.34 -28.93
C ASN A 315 -11.38 6.99 -28.68
N GLY A 316 -10.24 6.98 -27.96
CA GLY A 316 -9.58 5.73 -27.56
C GLY A 316 -8.18 5.50 -28.12
N LEU A 317 -7.45 6.55 -28.52
CA LEU A 317 -6.07 6.49 -29.01
C LEU A 317 -5.16 5.74 -28.02
N GLY A 318 -4.56 4.64 -28.47
CA GLY A 318 -3.57 3.88 -27.70
C GLY A 318 -2.13 4.27 -28.05
N VAL A 319 -1.28 4.42 -27.03
CA VAL A 319 0.14 4.74 -27.16
C VAL A 319 0.96 3.84 -26.23
N TYR A 320 2.09 3.31 -26.70
CA TYR A 320 3.05 2.59 -25.85
C TYR A 320 4.12 3.54 -25.32
N ILE A 321 4.31 3.59 -24.00
CA ILE A 321 5.16 4.56 -23.32
C ILE A 321 5.91 3.84 -22.22
N ASN A 322 7.23 3.81 -22.32
CA ASN A 322 8.05 3.24 -21.26
C ASN A 322 7.95 4.05 -19.96
N SER A 323 7.93 3.33 -18.83
CA SER A 323 8.08 3.92 -17.50
C SER A 323 9.43 4.63 -17.39
N PHE A 324 9.48 5.73 -16.65
CA PHE A 324 10.68 6.55 -16.52
C PHE A 324 10.77 7.16 -15.12
N SER A 325 11.84 7.88 -14.83
CA SER A 325 12.04 8.49 -13.51
C SER A 325 12.83 9.80 -13.59
N TYR A 326 12.68 10.64 -12.58
CA TYR A 326 13.39 11.91 -12.47
C TYR A 326 13.70 12.27 -11.01
N LEU A 327 14.68 13.16 -10.81
CA LEU A 327 15.07 13.67 -9.50
C LEU A 327 14.16 14.80 -9.04
N THR A 328 13.83 14.85 -7.74
CA THR A 328 13.08 15.92 -7.09
C THR A 328 13.79 16.40 -5.82
N ASP A 329 13.89 17.72 -5.67
CA ASP A 329 14.35 18.40 -4.45
C ASP A 329 13.18 18.95 -3.62
N ASP A 330 11.96 18.69 -4.07
CA ASP A 330 10.74 19.24 -3.51
C ASP A 330 10.45 18.65 -2.12
N ASP A 331 9.81 19.41 -1.25
CA ASP A 331 9.43 18.95 0.08
C ASP A 331 8.48 17.75 -0.01
N TRP A 332 8.51 16.84 0.97
CA TRP A 332 7.74 15.58 0.88
C TRP A 332 6.24 15.83 0.77
N ALA A 333 5.57 15.02 -0.06
CA ALA A 333 4.13 15.16 -0.29
C ALA A 333 3.34 14.80 0.97
N ILE A 334 2.60 15.75 1.53
CA ILE A 334 1.79 15.55 2.75
C ILE A 334 0.47 14.82 2.41
N PHE A 335 -0.04 14.99 1.19
CA PHE A 335 -1.27 14.35 0.70
C PHE A 335 -0.96 13.45 -0.50
N ILE A 336 -1.24 12.15 -0.36
CA ILE A 336 -0.86 11.11 -1.34
C ILE A 336 -2.05 10.31 -1.89
N THR A 337 -3.30 10.66 -1.57
CA THR A 337 -4.46 9.82 -1.92
C THR A 337 -4.88 9.94 -3.38
N THR A 338 -4.81 11.13 -3.98
CA THR A 338 -5.13 11.32 -5.40
C THR A 338 -4.58 12.65 -5.90
N ILE A 339 -4.07 12.67 -7.13
CA ILE A 339 -3.58 13.88 -7.79
C ILE A 339 -4.57 14.25 -8.90
N SER A 340 -5.25 15.38 -8.81
CA SER A 340 -6.25 15.85 -9.80
C SER A 340 -5.89 17.18 -10.43
#